data_AF-A0A1S8BKS2-F1
#
_entry.id   AF-A0A1S8BKS2-F1
#
_cell.length_a   1.000
_cell.length_b   1.000
_cell.length_c   1.000
_cell.angle_alpha   90.00
_cell.angle_beta   90.00
_cell.angle_gamma   90.00
#
_symmetry.space_group_name_H-M   'P 1'
#
loop_
_entity.id
_entity.type
_entity.pdbx_description
1 polymer ?
#
loop_
_entity_poly.entity_id
_entity_poly.type
_entity_poly.pdbx_seq_one_letter_code
_entity_poly.pdbx_strand_id
1 'polypeptide(L)'
;MTNFFVKKLWENLQHPPLSYLGDKYKYRDAEGRNNNPSYPNLGAAGSYYARSVVPKRVSTVALPDPGDIYDALLRRTGAARKHPAQVSSLMFNFATIIIHDCFNTDHHGPEGTTKSSSYADLGPLYGHNKQQQDRVRLKKDGKLKNDTFAEWRLVSQPPGVCALMVAFNRFHNYVVEELASINEGGRFDLKHYVPDTSKSDAEQKKDKEHWPQKAHDIRDEDLFQTGRLITSGLYANIILGDYLRTILNLNDNKLKPGSDWTLDPRTYAPNVFDNTGTPRGVGNQVSAEFNFVYRWHATISDRDELWIDGLMKEVFHKEVHNNELPKNFYDHLEPGEFMQHVQEWQLKNVKEEKPEKWTFGHMERDHDGKFPDKKLVRLLTDATNTCAGDFGARNTPVALRVIEMLGIKQGRDWGLASLNEFRKFFGLKEFKSFEEINPDPGVSEALRALYSHPDNVELYPGLMSESTKEVQSPGAGLCPGFTISEAILADAVALVRGDRFYTIEYGPQGLTSFGFQELDSNKDVAGGGQMYKLLMRAFPGWYRSNSVYALYPFTTPQKTMNVFEERGTPNGIELSDKAPEHFPDPLPGAVHMPQQFNDPCMYIPL
;
A
#
# COMPACT_ATOMS: atom_id res chain seq x y z
N MET A 1 10.89 -8.44 -49.71
CA MET A 1 11.74 -7.39 -49.13
C MET A 1 10.91 -6.22 -48.58
N THR A 2 10.03 -5.61 -49.39
CA THR A 2 9.15 -4.50 -48.96
C THR A 2 8.33 -4.80 -47.72
N ASN A 3 7.61 -5.93 -47.66
CA ASN A 3 6.78 -6.28 -46.49
C ASN A 3 7.60 -6.43 -45.20
N PHE A 4 8.83 -6.95 -45.29
CA PHE A 4 9.74 -7.04 -44.16
C PHE A 4 10.18 -5.65 -43.69
N PHE A 5 10.53 -4.76 -44.62
CA PHE A 5 10.96 -3.40 -44.29
C PHE A 5 9.80 -2.57 -43.73
N VAL A 6 8.60 -2.68 -44.29
CA VAL A 6 7.37 -2.05 -43.78
C VAL A 6 7.07 -2.53 -42.36
N LYS A 7 7.10 -3.85 -42.11
CA LYS A 7 6.90 -4.41 -40.77
C LYS A 7 7.92 -3.85 -39.77
N LYS A 8 9.21 -3.84 -40.14
CA LYS A 8 10.28 -3.31 -39.27
C LYS A 8 10.10 -1.82 -38.98
N LEU A 9 9.73 -1.00 -39.98
CA LEU A 9 9.48 0.42 -39.78
C LEU A 9 8.22 0.68 -38.95
N TRP A 10 7.17 -0.13 -39.14
CA TRP A 10 5.94 -0.06 -38.34
C TRP A 10 6.21 -0.41 -36.87
N GLU A 11 7.00 -1.44 -36.60
CA GLU A 11 7.37 -1.87 -35.24
C GLU A 11 8.32 -0.88 -34.52
N ASN A 12 8.91 0.10 -35.22
CA ASN A 12 9.73 1.15 -34.60
C ASN A 12 8.90 2.18 -33.81
N LEU A 13 7.60 2.28 -34.08
CA LEU A 13 6.70 3.22 -33.42
C LEU A 13 5.67 2.46 -32.58
N GLN A 14 5.25 3.09 -31.49
CA GLN A 14 4.22 2.54 -30.63
C GLN A 14 2.83 2.81 -31.23
N HIS A 15 2.01 1.76 -31.32
CA HIS A 15 0.67 1.83 -31.92
C HIS A 15 -0.36 1.12 -31.04
N PRO A 16 -1.26 1.85 -30.35
CA PRO A 16 -1.29 3.31 -30.18
C PRO A 16 -0.17 3.83 -29.23
N PRO A 17 0.22 5.11 -29.32
CA PRO A 17 1.12 5.71 -28.34
C PRO A 17 0.54 5.65 -26.92
N LEU A 18 1.41 5.56 -25.90
CA LEU A 18 1.00 5.60 -24.50
C LEU A 18 1.38 6.91 -23.78
N SER A 19 2.28 7.72 -24.33
CA SER A 19 2.62 9.04 -23.77
C SER A 19 2.11 10.16 -24.67
N TYR A 20 1.53 11.18 -24.05
CA TYR A 20 0.88 12.30 -24.73
C TYR A 20 1.24 13.61 -24.04
N LEU A 21 1.31 14.68 -24.82
CA LEU A 21 1.44 16.04 -24.31
C LEU A 21 0.08 16.60 -23.88
N GLY A 22 0.11 17.60 -22.99
CA GLY A 22 -1.06 18.35 -22.53
C GLY A 22 -1.40 18.09 -21.06
N ASP A 23 -2.04 19.08 -20.43
CA ASP A 23 -2.31 19.09 -18.98
C ASP A 23 -3.10 17.87 -18.51
N LYS A 24 -3.99 17.35 -19.36
CA LYS A 24 -4.80 16.15 -19.10
C LYS A 24 -3.96 14.87 -18.86
N TYR A 25 -2.78 14.77 -19.47
CA TYR A 25 -1.94 13.57 -19.41
C TYR A 25 -0.68 13.77 -18.58
N LYS A 26 -0.36 15.01 -18.19
CA LYS A 26 0.84 15.38 -17.43
C LYS A 26 0.87 14.78 -16.02
N TYR A 27 -0.31 14.61 -15.41
CA TYR A 27 -0.45 14.25 -14.01
C TYR A 27 -1.43 13.09 -13.82
N ARG A 28 -1.38 12.46 -12.64
CA ARG A 28 -2.38 11.49 -12.21
C ARG A 28 -3.71 12.21 -11.99
N ASP A 29 -4.74 11.80 -12.73
CA ASP A 29 -6.11 12.24 -12.48
C ASP A 29 -6.56 11.86 -11.06
N ALA A 30 -7.46 12.63 -10.46
CA ALA A 30 -7.92 12.39 -9.09
C ALA A 30 -8.70 11.07 -8.95
N GLU A 31 -9.32 10.59 -10.02
CA GLU A 31 -10.07 9.33 -10.08
C GLU A 31 -9.27 8.21 -10.76
N GLY A 32 -8.00 8.44 -11.11
CA GLY A 32 -7.16 7.46 -11.80
C GLY A 32 -7.46 7.30 -13.30
N ARG A 33 -8.28 8.18 -13.90
CA ARG A 33 -8.54 8.18 -15.35
C ARG A 33 -7.29 8.52 -16.17
N ASN A 34 -7.34 8.15 -17.45
CA ASN A 34 -6.33 8.46 -18.47
C ASN A 34 -4.91 7.93 -18.20
N ASN A 35 -4.72 7.02 -17.24
CA ASN A 35 -3.44 6.31 -17.08
C ASN A 35 -3.11 5.54 -18.36
N ASN A 36 -4.10 4.82 -18.91
CA ASN A 36 -4.08 4.35 -20.30
C ASN A 36 -4.88 5.35 -21.18
N PRO A 37 -4.21 6.11 -22.09
CA PRO A 37 -4.90 7.08 -22.94
C PRO A 37 -5.88 6.45 -23.94
N SER A 38 -5.66 5.20 -24.33
CA SER A 38 -6.55 4.46 -25.25
C SER A 38 -7.80 3.93 -24.55
N TYR A 39 -7.72 3.72 -23.23
CA TYR A 39 -8.84 3.28 -22.39
C TYR A 39 -8.97 4.19 -21.16
N PRO A 40 -9.51 5.42 -21.33
CA PRO A 40 -9.48 6.45 -20.29
C PRO A 40 -10.08 6.08 -18.92
N ASN A 41 -11.01 5.12 -18.89
CA ASN A 41 -11.68 4.69 -17.65
C ASN A 41 -11.08 3.40 -17.06
N LEU A 42 -10.07 2.80 -17.69
CA LEU A 42 -9.43 1.58 -17.19
C LEU A 42 -8.77 1.87 -15.82
N GLY A 43 -9.19 1.14 -14.79
CA GLY A 43 -8.68 1.30 -13.43
C GLY A 43 -9.17 2.55 -12.71
N ALA A 44 -10.13 3.29 -13.24
CA ALA A 44 -10.64 4.49 -12.58
C ALA A 44 -11.50 4.14 -11.35
N ALA A 45 -11.53 5.02 -10.36
CA ALA A 45 -12.45 4.93 -9.23
C ALA A 45 -13.91 4.97 -9.70
N GLY A 46 -14.78 4.22 -9.01
CA GLY A 46 -16.18 4.00 -9.40
C GLY A 46 -16.38 2.93 -10.47
N SER A 47 -15.30 2.27 -10.91
CA SER A 47 -15.34 1.12 -11.83
C SER A 47 -15.79 -0.19 -11.13
N TYR A 48 -15.99 -1.24 -11.92
CA TYR A 48 -16.28 -2.59 -11.42
C TYR A 48 -14.99 -3.37 -11.20
N TYR A 49 -14.98 -4.24 -10.18
CA TYR A 49 -13.94 -5.25 -10.07
C TYR A 49 -13.89 -6.12 -11.32
N ALA A 50 -12.69 -6.40 -11.82
CA ALA A 50 -12.50 -7.41 -12.85
C ALA A 50 -12.78 -8.82 -12.28
N ARG A 51 -12.89 -9.82 -13.17
CA ARG A 51 -12.93 -11.23 -12.80
C ARG A 51 -11.78 -11.94 -13.51
N SER A 52 -10.83 -12.47 -12.75
CA SER A 52 -9.70 -13.22 -13.31
C SER A 52 -10.09 -14.66 -13.62
N VAL A 53 -10.99 -15.24 -12.83
CA VAL A 53 -11.38 -16.65 -12.95
C VAL A 53 -12.90 -16.79 -13.08
N VAL A 54 -13.33 -17.35 -14.21
CA VAL A 54 -14.74 -17.72 -14.42
C VAL A 54 -14.96 -19.10 -13.77
N PRO A 55 -15.83 -19.21 -12.75
CA PRO A 55 -16.18 -20.51 -12.18
C PRO A 55 -16.86 -21.36 -13.24
N LYS A 56 -16.45 -22.63 -13.34
CA LYS A 56 -17.00 -23.61 -14.29
C LYS A 56 -17.68 -24.78 -13.59
N ARG A 57 -17.41 -24.97 -12.30
CA ARG A 57 -17.98 -26.06 -11.53
C ARG A 57 -19.40 -25.73 -11.09
N VAL A 58 -20.33 -26.66 -11.32
CA VAL A 58 -21.68 -26.60 -10.74
C VAL A 58 -21.56 -27.06 -9.29
N SER A 59 -21.87 -26.18 -8.34
CA SER A 59 -21.98 -26.59 -6.93
C SER A 59 -23.25 -27.43 -6.76
N THR A 60 -23.10 -28.69 -6.36
CA THR A 60 -24.21 -29.61 -6.08
C THR A 60 -24.48 -29.79 -4.59
N VAL A 61 -23.76 -29.06 -3.73
CA VAL A 61 -23.81 -29.19 -2.26
C VAL A 61 -24.20 -27.86 -1.64
N ALA A 62 -25.02 -27.89 -0.60
CA ALA A 62 -25.25 -26.72 0.24
C ALA A 62 -23.93 -26.29 0.88
N LEU A 63 -23.53 -25.03 0.67
CA LEU A 63 -22.31 -24.50 1.27
C LEU A 63 -22.47 -24.39 2.79
N PRO A 64 -21.41 -24.61 3.59
CA PRO A 64 -21.47 -24.51 5.04
C PRO A 64 -21.86 -23.11 5.53
N ASP A 65 -22.34 -23.01 6.76
CA ASP A 65 -22.57 -21.70 7.38
C ASP A 65 -21.24 -20.93 7.53
N PRO A 66 -21.19 -19.62 7.20
CA PRO A 66 -19.97 -18.83 7.37
C PRO A 66 -19.44 -18.80 8.81
N GLY A 67 -20.30 -18.86 9.82
CA GLY A 67 -19.91 -18.95 11.22
C GLY A 67 -19.21 -20.28 11.53
N ASP A 68 -19.77 -21.40 11.06
CA ASP A 68 -19.15 -22.73 11.21
C ASP A 68 -17.77 -22.79 10.53
N ILE A 69 -17.63 -22.17 9.36
CA ILE A 69 -16.34 -22.06 8.65
C ILE A 69 -15.34 -21.29 9.51
N TYR A 70 -15.72 -20.12 10.03
CA TYR A 70 -14.85 -19.32 10.87
C TYR A 70 -14.43 -20.10 12.12
N ASP A 71 -15.39 -20.67 12.84
CA ASP A 71 -15.16 -21.33 14.13
C ASP A 71 -14.27 -22.58 13.98
N ALA A 72 -14.41 -23.34 12.88
CA ALA A 72 -13.65 -24.55 12.65
C ALA A 72 -12.26 -24.31 12.02
N LEU A 73 -12.14 -23.32 11.12
CA LEU A 73 -10.95 -23.12 10.28
C LEU A 73 -10.15 -21.85 10.59
N LEU A 74 -10.77 -20.77 11.06
CA LEU A 74 -10.12 -19.45 11.12
C LEU A 74 -9.85 -18.98 12.56
N ARG A 75 -10.75 -19.31 13.49
CA ARG A 75 -10.75 -18.84 14.87
C ARG A 75 -9.43 -19.12 15.60
N ARG A 76 -8.82 -18.07 16.13
CA ARG A 76 -7.68 -18.14 17.04
C ARG A 76 -8.13 -18.60 18.43
N THR A 77 -7.39 -19.53 19.05
CA THR A 77 -7.72 -20.13 20.36
C THR A 77 -6.71 -19.82 21.48
N GLY A 78 -5.75 -18.92 21.22
CA GLY A 78 -4.71 -18.52 22.17
C GLY A 78 -3.89 -17.36 21.62
N ALA A 79 -2.63 -17.25 22.05
CA ALA A 79 -1.71 -16.27 21.48
C ALA A 79 -1.49 -16.52 19.98
N ALA A 80 -1.25 -15.44 19.24
CA ALA A 80 -0.90 -15.48 17.83
C ALA A 80 0.30 -16.41 17.62
N ARG A 81 0.18 -17.32 16.66
CA ARG A 81 1.37 -18.03 16.16
C ARG A 81 2.26 -17.01 15.48
N LYS A 82 3.51 -16.90 15.94
CA LYS A 82 4.45 -15.89 15.44
C LYS A 82 4.86 -16.18 14.00
N HIS A 83 5.00 -15.12 13.22
CA HIS A 83 5.47 -15.17 11.85
C HIS A 83 6.84 -15.90 11.76
N PRO A 84 6.98 -16.95 10.93
CA PRO A 84 8.17 -17.82 10.96
C PRO A 84 9.45 -17.10 10.54
N ALA A 85 9.37 -16.13 9.63
CA ALA A 85 10.50 -15.28 9.24
C ALA A 85 10.75 -14.06 10.16
N GLN A 86 10.01 -13.92 11.28
CA GLN A 86 10.07 -12.77 12.20
C GLN A 86 9.82 -11.42 11.50
N VAL A 87 8.87 -11.42 10.54
CA VAL A 87 8.33 -10.20 9.92
C VAL A 87 7.62 -9.39 11.01
N SER A 88 7.87 -8.08 11.01
CA SER A 88 7.29 -7.16 11.99
C SER A 88 5.85 -6.78 11.64
N SER A 89 5.06 -6.35 12.64
CA SER A 89 3.74 -5.76 12.41
C SER A 89 3.78 -4.51 11.53
N LEU A 90 4.91 -3.79 11.46
CA LEU A 90 5.01 -2.62 10.57
C LEU A 90 4.87 -3.00 9.09
N MET A 91 5.32 -4.20 8.70
CA MET A 91 5.09 -4.73 7.34
C MET A 91 3.60 -4.79 7.02
N PHE A 92 2.79 -5.27 7.96
CA PHE A 92 1.35 -5.41 7.79
C PHE A 92 0.63 -4.06 7.92
N ASN A 93 1.13 -3.13 8.74
CA ASN A 93 0.64 -1.75 8.73
C ASN A 93 0.84 -1.08 7.35
N PHE A 94 1.98 -1.34 6.71
CA PHE A 94 2.23 -0.87 5.34
C PHE A 94 1.37 -1.61 4.31
N ALA A 95 1.17 -2.92 4.49
CA ALA A 95 0.24 -3.69 3.67
C ALA A 95 -1.18 -3.12 3.73
N THR A 96 -1.68 -2.71 4.90
CA THR A 96 -2.98 -2.04 5.05
C THR A 96 -3.09 -0.79 4.17
N ILE A 97 -2.03 0.00 4.03
CA ILE A 97 -2.02 1.14 3.10
C ILE A 97 -2.20 0.67 1.66
N ILE A 98 -1.44 -0.33 1.22
CA ILE A 98 -1.55 -0.90 -0.15
C ILE A 98 -2.97 -1.43 -0.41
N ILE A 99 -3.52 -2.14 0.56
CA ILE A 99 -4.87 -2.71 0.47
C ILE A 99 -5.91 -1.60 0.34
N HIS A 100 -5.82 -0.55 1.15
CA HIS A 100 -6.75 0.56 1.11
C HIS A 100 -6.56 1.47 -0.11
N ASP A 101 -5.39 1.44 -0.75
CA ASP A 101 -5.13 2.12 -2.02
C ASP A 101 -5.84 1.42 -3.18
N CYS A 102 -5.77 0.10 -3.23
CA CYS A 102 -6.33 -0.67 -4.35
C CYS A 102 -7.80 -1.10 -4.14
N PHE A 103 -8.26 -1.25 -2.90
CA PHE A 103 -9.55 -1.89 -2.60
C PHE A 103 -10.46 -1.06 -1.68
N ASN A 104 -11.61 -0.65 -2.22
CA ASN A 104 -12.68 -0.02 -1.47
C ASN A 104 -14.05 -0.35 -2.08
N THR A 105 -14.59 -1.52 -1.74
CA THR A 105 -15.89 -1.97 -2.26
C THR A 105 -17.00 -0.95 -1.94
N ASP A 106 -17.79 -0.58 -2.94
CA ASP A 106 -18.96 0.26 -2.72
C ASP A 106 -20.16 -0.58 -2.28
N HIS A 107 -20.50 -0.49 -0.99
CA HIS A 107 -21.64 -1.18 -0.40
C HIS A 107 -22.99 -0.46 -0.60
N HIS A 108 -22.98 0.75 -1.17
CA HIS A 108 -24.20 1.53 -1.45
C HIS A 108 -24.44 1.71 -2.96
N GLY A 109 -23.44 1.40 -3.78
CA GLY A 109 -23.51 1.45 -5.23
C GLY A 109 -23.97 0.12 -5.86
N PRO A 110 -23.90 0.02 -7.20
CA PRO A 110 -24.12 -1.24 -7.90
C PRO A 110 -23.17 -2.34 -7.39
N GLU A 111 -23.67 -3.57 -7.34
CA GLU A 111 -22.89 -4.72 -6.87
C GLU A 111 -21.57 -4.88 -7.65
N GLY A 112 -20.48 -5.13 -6.92
CA GLY A 112 -19.14 -5.34 -7.49
C GLY A 112 -18.40 -4.06 -7.91
N THR A 113 -18.90 -2.88 -7.56
CA THR A 113 -18.19 -1.61 -7.81
C THR A 113 -17.16 -1.29 -6.71
N THR A 114 -16.13 -0.54 -7.07
CA THR A 114 -15.07 -0.06 -6.16
C THR A 114 -14.96 1.46 -6.19
N LYS A 115 -14.78 2.07 -5.02
CA LYS A 115 -14.55 3.52 -4.81
C LYS A 115 -13.07 3.91 -4.98
N SER A 116 -12.17 2.95 -4.95
CA SER A 116 -10.74 3.18 -5.18
C SER A 116 -10.39 3.07 -6.67
N SER A 117 -9.33 3.77 -7.08
CA SER A 117 -8.66 3.48 -8.35
C SER A 117 -7.97 2.12 -8.25
N SER A 118 -7.70 1.49 -9.40
CA SER A 118 -6.94 0.24 -9.50
C SER A 118 -5.43 0.46 -9.62
N TYR A 119 -4.94 1.64 -9.24
CA TYR A 119 -3.53 2.02 -9.36
C TYR A 119 -2.94 2.18 -7.96
N ALA A 120 -1.65 1.86 -7.82
CA ALA A 120 -0.91 2.14 -6.59
C ALA A 120 -0.55 3.64 -6.54
N ASP A 121 -1.54 4.52 -6.43
CA ASP A 121 -1.39 5.97 -6.56
C ASP A 121 -1.36 6.73 -5.21
N LEU A 122 -1.31 5.99 -4.10
CA LEU A 122 -1.36 6.50 -2.73
C LEU A 122 -2.65 7.28 -2.46
N GLY A 123 -3.76 6.78 -3.01
CA GLY A 123 -5.12 7.26 -2.74
C GLY A 123 -5.49 7.36 -1.26
N PRO A 124 -4.94 6.55 -0.33
CA PRO A 124 -5.20 6.74 1.09
C PRO A 124 -4.71 8.10 1.62
N LEU A 125 -3.67 8.68 1.02
CA LEU A 125 -3.22 10.04 1.32
C LEU A 125 -4.02 11.08 0.51
N TYR A 126 -4.16 10.87 -0.80
CA TYR A 126 -4.63 11.90 -1.75
C TYR A 126 -6.11 11.85 -2.10
N GLY A 127 -6.81 10.78 -1.78
CA GLY A 127 -8.19 10.51 -2.20
C GLY A 127 -8.29 9.85 -3.58
N HIS A 128 -9.45 9.25 -3.84
CA HIS A 128 -9.78 8.58 -5.10
C HIS A 128 -10.77 9.38 -5.97
N ASN A 129 -11.04 10.63 -5.59
CA ASN A 129 -11.78 11.57 -6.42
C ASN A 129 -11.39 13.00 -6.06
N LYS A 130 -11.85 13.96 -6.89
CA LYS A 130 -11.51 15.37 -6.72
C LYS A 130 -11.96 15.95 -5.38
N GLN A 131 -13.12 15.55 -4.86
CA GLN A 131 -13.61 16.06 -3.58
C GLN A 131 -12.72 15.61 -2.41
N GLN A 132 -12.33 14.32 -2.39
CA GLN A 132 -11.42 13.77 -1.40
C GLN A 132 -10.00 14.36 -1.51
N GLN A 133 -9.56 14.66 -2.72
CA GLN A 133 -8.29 15.34 -2.94
C GLN A 133 -8.31 16.79 -2.47
N ASP A 134 -9.40 17.51 -2.75
CA ASP A 134 -9.54 18.90 -2.33
C ASP A 134 -9.64 19.02 -0.79
N ARG A 135 -10.23 18.05 -0.07
CA ARG A 135 -10.34 18.11 1.40
C ARG A 135 -9.02 17.99 2.14
N VAL A 136 -8.02 17.29 1.59
CA VAL A 136 -6.70 17.11 2.24
C VAL A 136 -5.72 18.23 1.86
N ARG A 137 -5.99 18.99 0.80
CA ARG A 137 -5.11 20.07 0.34
C ARG A 137 -5.24 21.32 1.19
N LEU A 138 -4.10 21.99 1.39
CA LEU A 138 -4.05 23.34 1.95
C LEU A 138 -4.46 24.40 0.91
N LYS A 139 -4.35 24.06 -0.39
CA LYS A 139 -4.56 24.96 -1.53
C LYS A 139 -3.65 26.19 -1.50
N LYS A 140 -2.42 25.96 -1.03
CA LYS A 140 -1.36 26.94 -0.98
C LYS A 140 -0.02 26.23 -1.15
N ASP A 141 0.77 26.68 -2.12
CA ASP A 141 2.12 26.19 -2.41
C ASP A 141 2.21 24.67 -2.63
N GLY A 142 1.14 24.07 -3.16
CA GLY A 142 1.04 22.64 -3.43
C GLY A 142 0.84 21.75 -2.20
N LYS A 143 0.78 22.33 -1.00
CA LYS A 143 0.82 21.58 0.27
C LYS A 143 -0.47 20.83 0.58
N LEU A 144 -0.31 19.74 1.34
CA LEU A 144 -1.36 19.11 2.12
C LEU A 144 -1.51 19.81 3.47
N LYS A 145 -2.72 19.75 4.05
CA LYS A 145 -2.94 20.13 5.45
C LYS A 145 -2.11 19.20 6.35
N ASN A 146 -1.52 19.76 7.40
CA ASN A 146 -0.62 19.05 8.31
C ASN A 146 -1.24 17.76 8.85
N ASP A 147 -0.51 16.65 8.68
CA ASP A 147 -0.83 15.34 9.25
C ASP A 147 -2.26 14.88 8.91
N THR A 148 -2.71 15.17 7.68
CA THR A 148 -4.01 14.73 7.15
C THR A 148 -3.87 13.70 6.06
N PHE A 149 -4.88 12.85 5.91
CA PHE A 149 -4.97 11.85 4.84
C PHE A 149 -6.43 11.66 4.46
N ALA A 150 -6.66 11.05 3.31
CA ALA A 150 -7.99 10.93 2.73
C ALA A 150 -8.72 9.65 3.19
N GLU A 151 -8.05 8.53 3.47
CA GLU A 151 -8.78 7.30 3.81
C GLU A 151 -9.19 7.26 5.27
N TRP A 152 -10.48 7.48 5.53
CA TRP A 152 -11.02 7.54 6.88
C TRP A 152 -11.01 6.17 7.58
N ARG A 153 -11.13 5.07 6.82
CA ARG A 153 -11.13 3.70 7.35
C ARG A 153 -9.82 3.36 8.06
N LEU A 154 -8.73 4.09 7.79
CA LEU A 154 -7.45 3.88 8.49
C LEU A 154 -7.52 4.27 9.97
N VAL A 155 -8.45 5.15 10.36
CA VAL A 155 -8.64 5.53 11.78
C VAL A 155 -9.11 4.34 12.64
N SER A 156 -9.75 3.35 12.01
CA SER A 156 -10.14 2.08 12.64
C SER A 156 -9.13 0.95 12.37
N GLN A 157 -7.87 1.27 12.02
CA GLN A 157 -6.76 0.32 11.89
C GLN A 157 -5.71 0.57 12.98
N PRO A 158 -4.82 -0.41 13.28
CA PRO A 158 -3.76 -0.20 14.25
C PRO A 158 -3.01 1.11 14.00
N PRO A 159 -2.73 1.92 15.04
CA PRO A 159 -2.35 3.33 14.88
C PRO A 159 -1.00 3.55 14.16
N GLY A 160 -0.18 2.52 14.01
CA GLY A 160 1.03 2.55 13.16
C GLY A 160 0.71 2.79 11.68
N VAL A 161 -0.47 2.39 11.20
CA VAL A 161 -0.96 2.67 9.84
C VAL A 161 -1.12 4.16 9.62
N CYS A 162 -1.82 4.85 10.53
CA CYS A 162 -1.97 6.30 10.48
C CYS A 162 -0.64 7.03 10.67
N ALA A 163 0.28 6.51 11.49
CA ALA A 163 1.61 7.10 11.65
C ALA A 163 2.42 7.07 10.34
N LEU A 164 2.33 5.98 9.56
CA LEU A 164 2.91 5.92 8.22
C LEU A 164 2.24 6.92 7.26
N MET A 165 0.93 7.12 7.33
CA MET A 165 0.24 8.14 6.52
C MET A 165 0.67 9.56 6.86
N VAL A 166 0.87 9.85 8.15
CA VAL A 166 1.46 11.12 8.57
C VAL A 166 2.87 11.28 8.02
N ALA A 167 3.68 10.22 7.99
CA ALA A 167 5.01 10.27 7.39
C ALA A 167 4.96 10.64 5.89
N PHE A 168 4.05 10.03 5.12
CA PHE A 168 3.88 10.38 3.71
C PHE A 168 3.33 11.80 3.50
N ASN A 169 2.41 12.27 4.35
CA ASN A 169 1.93 13.66 4.32
C ASN A 169 3.09 14.64 4.50
N ARG A 170 3.94 14.42 5.51
CA ARG A 170 5.09 15.27 5.81
C ARG A 170 6.13 15.23 4.70
N PHE A 171 6.39 14.04 4.14
CA PHE A 171 7.27 13.89 2.99
C PHE A 171 6.76 14.68 1.78
N HIS A 172 5.46 14.61 1.46
CA HIS A 172 4.88 15.42 0.40
C HIS A 172 5.11 16.92 0.63
N ASN A 173 4.84 17.40 1.85
CA ASN A 173 5.01 18.82 2.19
C ASN A 173 6.47 19.27 2.08
N TYR A 174 7.43 18.44 2.50
CA TYR A 174 8.86 18.67 2.27
C TYR A 174 9.18 18.76 0.77
N VAL A 175 8.69 17.81 -0.04
CA VAL A 175 8.95 17.79 -1.49
C VAL A 175 8.44 19.05 -2.18
N VAL A 176 7.22 19.51 -1.90
CA VAL A 176 6.69 20.71 -2.57
C VAL A 176 7.38 22.00 -2.12
N GLU A 177 7.91 22.04 -0.90
CA GLU A 177 8.77 23.14 -0.42
C GLU A 177 10.09 23.18 -1.21
N GLU A 178 10.75 22.04 -1.40
CA GLU A 178 11.97 21.94 -2.20
C GLU A 178 11.71 22.27 -3.68
N LEU A 179 10.62 21.76 -4.27
CA LEU A 179 10.23 22.09 -5.65
C LEU A 179 10.02 23.59 -5.84
N ALA A 180 9.34 24.24 -4.89
CA ALA A 180 9.09 25.67 -4.92
C ALA A 180 10.36 26.50 -4.75
N SER A 181 11.29 26.03 -3.91
CA SER A 181 12.59 26.68 -3.64
C SER A 181 13.53 26.56 -4.83
N ILE A 182 13.66 25.36 -5.40
CA ILE A 182 14.53 25.07 -6.54
C ILE A 182 14.00 25.70 -7.83
N ASN A 183 12.68 25.61 -8.05
CA ASN A 183 11.98 26.15 -9.21
C ASN A 183 12.68 25.85 -10.55
N GLU A 184 12.98 24.58 -10.78
CA GLU A 184 13.77 24.13 -11.94
C GLU A 184 13.20 24.67 -13.25
N GLY A 185 14.01 25.47 -13.96
CA GLY A 185 13.64 26.06 -15.25
C GLY A 185 12.47 27.05 -15.20
N GLY A 186 12.14 27.62 -14.03
CA GLY A 186 10.98 28.52 -13.86
C GLY A 186 9.63 27.80 -13.94
N ARG A 187 9.61 26.47 -13.79
CA ARG A 187 8.41 25.62 -13.96
C ARG A 187 7.24 26.01 -13.03
N PHE A 188 7.53 26.62 -11.88
CA PHE A 188 6.56 27.03 -10.88
C PHE A 188 6.49 28.55 -10.72
N ASP A 189 6.90 29.30 -11.74
CA ASP A 189 6.69 30.75 -11.77
C ASP A 189 5.20 31.09 -11.84
N LEU A 190 4.84 32.22 -11.23
CA LEU A 190 3.51 32.79 -11.42
C LEU A 190 3.36 33.22 -12.88
N LYS A 191 2.54 32.47 -13.63
CA LYS A 191 2.30 32.73 -15.06
C LYS A 191 1.79 34.17 -15.25
N HIS A 192 2.28 34.84 -16.30
CA HIS A 192 1.80 36.18 -16.67
C HIS A 192 0.50 36.12 -17.47
N TYR A 193 -0.35 37.14 -17.31
CA TYR A 193 -1.61 37.25 -18.03
C TYR A 193 -1.34 37.39 -19.53
N VAL A 194 -1.85 36.44 -20.31
CA VAL A 194 -1.89 36.52 -21.78
C VAL A 194 -3.35 36.65 -22.21
N PRO A 195 -3.75 37.76 -22.84
CA PRO A 195 -5.13 37.95 -23.30
C PRO A 195 -5.53 36.90 -24.33
N ASP A 196 -6.69 36.27 -24.13
CA ASP A 196 -7.32 35.44 -25.15
C ASP A 196 -8.05 36.34 -26.15
N THR A 197 -7.45 36.50 -27.33
CA THR A 197 -7.95 37.39 -28.39
C THR A 197 -9.25 36.91 -29.03
N SER A 198 -9.72 35.70 -28.70
CA SER A 198 -11.03 35.21 -29.14
C SER A 198 -12.19 35.71 -28.25
N LYS A 199 -11.90 36.21 -27.05
CA LYS A 199 -12.90 36.76 -26.13
C LYS A 199 -13.13 38.25 -26.36
N SER A 200 -14.31 38.74 -25.96
CA SER A 200 -14.61 40.18 -26.01
C SER A 200 -13.76 41.00 -25.03
N ASP A 201 -13.57 42.30 -25.29
CA ASP A 201 -12.83 43.21 -24.40
C ASP A 201 -13.34 43.20 -22.95
N ALA A 202 -14.66 43.06 -22.78
CA ALA A 202 -15.29 42.97 -21.46
C ALA A 202 -14.92 41.68 -20.72
N GLU A 203 -14.85 40.55 -21.43
CA GLU A 203 -14.42 39.27 -20.88
C GLU A 203 -12.92 39.25 -20.58
N GLN A 204 -12.10 39.80 -21.48
CA GLN A 204 -10.66 39.96 -21.26
C GLN A 204 -10.37 40.80 -20.01
N LYS A 205 -11.12 41.90 -19.80
CA LYS A 205 -10.98 42.75 -18.61
C LYS A 205 -11.33 41.99 -17.32
N LYS A 206 -12.40 41.19 -17.33
CA LYS A 206 -12.76 40.31 -16.20
C LYS A 206 -11.71 39.24 -15.93
N ASP A 207 -11.18 38.60 -16.96
CA ASP A 207 -10.13 37.59 -16.84
C ASP A 207 -8.85 38.18 -16.24
N LYS A 208 -8.48 39.40 -16.66
CA LYS A 208 -7.30 40.11 -16.15
C LYS A 208 -7.40 40.40 -14.65
N GLU A 209 -8.58 40.73 -14.14
CA GLU A 209 -8.82 40.99 -12.72
C GLU A 209 -8.62 39.75 -11.85
N HIS A 210 -9.07 38.58 -12.34
CA HIS A 210 -8.94 37.30 -11.63
C HIS A 210 -7.60 36.60 -11.88
N TRP A 211 -6.80 37.10 -12.82
CA TRP A 211 -5.56 36.44 -13.23
C TRP A 211 -4.54 36.22 -12.09
N PRO A 212 -4.30 37.16 -11.16
CA PRO A 212 -3.36 36.92 -10.06
C PRO A 212 -3.72 35.67 -9.25
N GLN A 213 -4.99 35.52 -8.85
CA GLN A 213 -5.46 34.34 -8.14
C GLN A 213 -5.33 33.09 -9.01
N LYS A 214 -5.71 33.16 -10.29
CA LYS A 214 -5.57 32.04 -11.23
C LYS A 214 -4.11 31.59 -11.40
N ALA A 215 -3.15 32.52 -11.41
CA ALA A 215 -1.73 32.20 -11.48
C ALA A 215 -1.26 31.48 -10.19
N HIS A 216 -1.74 31.91 -9.02
CA HIS A 216 -1.50 31.19 -7.77
C HIS A 216 -2.13 29.81 -7.75
N ASP A 217 -3.37 29.66 -8.24
CA ASP A 217 -4.07 28.37 -8.31
C ASP A 217 -3.37 27.38 -9.25
N ILE A 218 -2.90 27.87 -10.41
CA ILE A 218 -2.12 27.06 -11.35
C ILE A 218 -0.80 26.62 -10.72
N ARG A 219 -0.10 27.54 -10.03
CA ARG A 219 1.16 27.21 -9.35
C ARG A 219 0.93 26.19 -8.22
N ASP A 220 -0.11 26.37 -7.42
CA ASP A 220 -0.50 25.41 -6.38
C ASP A 220 -0.79 24.03 -6.97
N GLU A 221 -1.53 23.97 -8.08
CA GLU A 221 -1.84 22.72 -8.77
C GLU A 221 -0.59 22.05 -9.35
N ASP A 222 0.28 22.81 -10.03
CA ASP A 222 1.51 22.28 -10.62
C ASP A 222 2.48 21.74 -9.55
N LEU A 223 2.62 22.45 -8.42
CA LEU A 223 3.40 21.98 -7.27
C LEU A 223 2.77 20.73 -6.64
N PHE A 224 1.47 20.77 -6.35
CA PHE A 224 0.75 19.65 -5.73
C PHE A 224 0.87 18.38 -6.58
N GLN A 225 0.61 18.46 -7.88
CA GLN A 225 0.62 17.29 -8.75
C GLN A 225 2.05 16.76 -8.98
N THR A 226 3.04 17.64 -9.09
CA THR A 226 4.45 17.20 -9.18
C THR A 226 4.89 16.54 -7.87
N GLY A 227 4.56 17.11 -6.71
CA GLY A 227 4.81 16.52 -5.40
C GLY A 227 4.06 15.20 -5.18
N ARG A 228 2.84 15.06 -5.69
CA ARG A 228 2.08 13.80 -5.72
C ARG A 228 2.80 12.73 -6.51
N LEU A 229 3.27 13.03 -7.73
CA LEU A 229 4.03 12.08 -8.54
C LEU A 229 5.31 11.59 -7.83
N ILE A 230 6.06 12.50 -7.21
CA ILE A 230 7.28 12.16 -6.47
C ILE A 230 6.95 11.29 -5.25
N THR A 231 5.99 11.69 -4.43
CA THR A 231 5.61 10.94 -3.21
C THR A 231 5.06 9.56 -3.54
N SER A 232 4.19 9.44 -4.56
CA SER A 232 3.71 8.13 -5.03
C SER A 232 4.86 7.30 -5.65
N GLY A 233 5.84 7.95 -6.27
CA GLY A 233 7.09 7.31 -6.72
C GLY A 233 7.91 6.72 -5.57
N LEU A 234 8.06 7.45 -4.45
CA LEU A 234 8.73 6.93 -3.25
C LEU A 234 7.96 5.75 -2.67
N TYR A 235 6.63 5.87 -2.58
CA TYR A 235 5.75 4.78 -2.14
C TYR A 235 5.95 3.51 -2.99
N ALA A 236 5.94 3.63 -4.32
CA ALA A 236 6.23 2.51 -5.22
C ALA A 236 7.65 1.95 -5.04
N ASN A 237 8.65 2.79 -4.83
CA ASN A 237 10.01 2.34 -4.55
C ASN A 237 10.12 1.60 -3.22
N ILE A 238 9.40 2.01 -2.18
CA ILE A 238 9.35 1.28 -0.90
C ILE A 238 8.69 -0.09 -1.10
N ILE A 239 7.62 -0.17 -1.91
CA ILE A 239 7.00 -1.44 -2.27
C ILE A 239 8.03 -2.37 -2.94
N LEU A 240 8.79 -1.87 -3.91
CA LEU A 240 9.73 -2.70 -4.69
C LEU A 240 11.04 -3.02 -3.94
N GLY A 241 11.57 -2.05 -3.21
CA GLY A 241 12.90 -2.06 -2.59
C GLY A 241 12.93 -2.60 -1.16
N ASP A 242 11.85 -2.42 -0.40
CA ASP A 242 11.78 -2.84 1.01
C ASP A 242 10.74 -3.95 1.22
N TYR A 243 9.53 -3.74 0.71
CA TYR A 243 8.39 -4.62 0.95
C TYR A 243 8.53 -5.95 0.20
N LEU A 244 8.70 -5.94 -1.14
CA LEU A 244 8.96 -7.14 -1.93
C LEU A 244 10.26 -7.83 -1.52
N ARG A 245 11.27 -7.05 -1.11
CA ARG A 245 12.54 -7.58 -0.58
C ARG A 245 12.32 -8.42 0.68
N THR A 246 11.40 -7.99 1.54
CA THR A 246 10.96 -8.75 2.72
C THR A 246 10.11 -9.96 2.32
N ILE A 247 9.17 -9.81 1.38
CA ILE A 247 8.32 -10.90 0.89
C ILE A 247 9.14 -12.06 0.32
N LEU A 248 10.19 -11.75 -0.44
CA LEU A 248 11.09 -12.72 -1.06
C LEU A 248 12.29 -13.09 -0.17
N ASN A 249 12.34 -12.60 1.07
CA ASN A 249 13.40 -12.84 2.04
C ASN A 249 14.83 -12.55 1.50
N LEU A 250 14.98 -11.48 0.72
CA LEU A 250 16.25 -11.19 0.03
C LEU A 250 17.29 -10.58 0.99
N ASN A 251 16.86 -9.98 2.10
CA ASN A 251 17.76 -9.57 3.18
C ASN A 251 18.53 -10.78 3.75
N ASP A 252 17.86 -11.94 3.86
CA ASP A 252 18.43 -13.23 4.29
C ASP A 252 18.74 -14.15 3.08
N ASN A 253 19.14 -13.64 1.91
CA ASN A 253 19.55 -14.48 0.76
C ASN A 253 20.77 -15.39 1.05
N LYS A 254 20.58 -16.65 1.47
CA LYS A 254 21.68 -17.58 1.87
C LYS A 254 22.52 -18.07 0.70
N LEU A 255 21.97 -18.03 -0.52
CA LEU A 255 22.63 -18.52 -1.73
C LEU A 255 23.66 -17.53 -2.26
N LYS A 256 23.41 -16.23 -2.11
CA LYS A 256 24.32 -15.16 -2.53
C LYS A 256 24.29 -13.99 -1.54
N PRO A 257 25.06 -14.08 -0.44
CA PRO A 257 25.23 -12.97 0.50
C PRO A 257 25.64 -11.67 -0.23
N GLY A 258 25.08 -10.54 0.18
CA GLY A 258 25.33 -9.24 -0.45
C GLY A 258 24.68 -9.04 -1.82
N SER A 259 23.81 -9.94 -2.30
CA SER A 259 23.12 -9.74 -3.57
C SER A 259 22.24 -8.48 -3.55
N ASP A 260 22.40 -7.65 -4.58
CA ASP A 260 21.63 -6.45 -4.86
C ASP A 260 20.42 -6.71 -5.78
N TRP A 261 20.11 -7.99 -6.03
CA TRP A 261 19.01 -8.37 -6.91
C TRP A 261 17.68 -8.05 -6.22
N THR A 262 16.75 -7.52 -7.00
CA THR A 262 15.37 -7.28 -6.61
C THR A 262 14.44 -7.63 -7.77
N LEU A 263 13.18 -7.93 -7.45
CA LEU A 263 12.13 -8.03 -8.44
C LEU A 263 11.63 -6.62 -8.77
N ASP A 264 12.18 -6.01 -9.82
CA ASP A 264 11.70 -4.71 -10.32
C ASP A 264 10.93 -4.88 -11.65
N PRO A 265 9.58 -4.80 -11.61
CA PRO A 265 8.71 -4.94 -12.78
C PRO A 265 8.89 -3.84 -13.84
N ARG A 266 9.65 -2.77 -13.55
CA ARG A 266 9.88 -1.65 -14.48
C ARG A 266 11.04 -1.92 -15.44
N THR A 267 11.89 -2.89 -15.11
CA THR A 267 13.07 -3.24 -15.92
C THR A 267 12.70 -3.51 -17.38
N TYR A 268 13.57 -3.02 -18.28
CA TYR A 268 13.49 -3.23 -19.72
C TYR A 268 14.67 -4.08 -20.14
N ALA A 269 14.46 -5.38 -20.27
CA ALA A 269 15.41 -6.29 -20.88
C ALA A 269 14.85 -6.71 -22.24
N PRO A 270 15.33 -6.13 -23.36
CA PRO A 270 15.03 -6.68 -24.68
C PRO A 270 15.71 -8.05 -24.75
N ASN A 271 14.93 -9.13 -24.69
CA ASN A 271 15.46 -10.48 -24.83
C ASN A 271 15.85 -10.73 -26.29
N VAL A 272 16.93 -11.48 -26.51
CA VAL A 272 17.42 -11.85 -27.86
C VAL A 272 16.37 -12.59 -28.70
N PHE A 273 15.36 -13.19 -28.05
CA PHE A 273 14.27 -13.96 -28.66
C PHE A 273 12.88 -13.28 -28.57
N ASP A 274 12.79 -12.10 -27.94
CA ASP A 274 11.55 -11.32 -27.84
C ASP A 274 11.85 -9.87 -28.23
N ASN A 275 11.65 -9.57 -29.51
CA ASN A 275 11.92 -8.25 -30.08
C ASN A 275 10.97 -7.15 -29.55
N THR A 276 9.89 -7.50 -28.85
CA THR A 276 8.88 -6.56 -28.34
C THR A 276 8.95 -6.33 -26.83
N GLY A 277 9.51 -7.28 -26.08
CA GLY A 277 9.53 -7.28 -24.62
C GLY A 277 8.12 -7.42 -24.01
N THR A 278 8.05 -7.59 -22.69
CA THR A 278 6.75 -7.59 -21.99
C THR A 278 6.13 -6.17 -22.04
N PRO A 279 4.83 -6.00 -22.32
CA PRO A 279 4.20 -4.67 -22.36
C PRO A 279 4.32 -3.89 -21.05
N ARG A 280 4.27 -2.55 -21.11
CA ARG A 280 4.31 -1.62 -19.97
C ARG A 280 3.35 -0.45 -20.18
N GLY A 281 2.82 0.13 -19.10
CA GLY A 281 1.95 1.30 -19.16
C GLY A 281 0.57 1.03 -19.77
N VAL A 282 0.15 -0.24 -19.82
CA VAL A 282 -1.10 -0.67 -20.46
C VAL A 282 -2.34 -0.54 -19.57
N GLY A 283 -2.18 0.02 -18.36
CA GLY A 283 -3.22 0.15 -17.35
C GLY A 283 -3.37 -1.09 -16.47
N ASN A 284 -4.18 -0.96 -15.42
CA ASN A 284 -4.53 -2.03 -14.49
C ASN A 284 -6.01 -1.96 -14.11
N GLN A 285 -6.61 -3.10 -13.79
CA GLN A 285 -7.94 -3.20 -13.18
C GLN A 285 -7.90 -4.31 -12.15
N VAL A 286 -8.07 -3.98 -10.87
CA VAL A 286 -8.02 -4.99 -9.82
C VAL A 286 -9.22 -5.93 -9.91
N SER A 287 -8.99 -7.21 -9.63
CA SER A 287 -10.03 -8.23 -9.70
C SER A 287 -10.71 -8.46 -8.36
N ALA A 288 -11.91 -9.03 -8.42
CA ALA A 288 -12.65 -9.45 -7.24
C ALA A 288 -11.85 -10.50 -6.46
N GLU A 289 -11.20 -11.46 -7.13
CA GLU A 289 -10.37 -12.47 -6.47
C GLU A 289 -9.19 -11.84 -5.73
N PHE A 290 -8.54 -10.82 -6.31
CA PHE A 290 -7.44 -10.12 -5.66
C PHE A 290 -7.88 -9.40 -4.38
N ASN A 291 -9.10 -8.86 -4.32
CA ASN A 291 -9.65 -8.32 -3.07
C ASN A 291 -9.60 -9.35 -1.92
N PHE A 292 -9.85 -10.63 -2.20
CA PHE A 292 -9.81 -11.71 -1.20
C PHE A 292 -8.41 -12.23 -0.92
N VAL A 293 -7.52 -12.24 -1.92
CA VAL A 293 -6.10 -12.59 -1.73
C VAL A 293 -5.44 -11.71 -0.68
N TYR A 294 -5.85 -10.44 -0.54
CA TYR A 294 -5.26 -9.46 0.38
C TYR A 294 -5.84 -9.42 1.80
N ARG A 295 -6.78 -10.30 2.17
CA ARG A 295 -7.42 -10.29 3.50
C ARG A 295 -6.61 -11.03 4.57
N TRP A 296 -5.46 -10.48 4.93
CA TRP A 296 -4.45 -11.17 5.74
C TRP A 296 -4.69 -11.12 7.26
N HIS A 297 -5.94 -11.24 7.72
CA HIS A 297 -6.29 -11.04 9.14
C HIS A 297 -5.65 -12.04 10.10
N ALA A 298 -5.22 -13.21 9.62
CA ALA A 298 -4.45 -14.18 10.42
C ALA A 298 -3.11 -13.60 10.94
N THR A 299 -2.55 -12.60 10.25
CA THR A 299 -1.23 -12.03 10.54
C THR A 299 -1.22 -10.98 11.65
N ILE A 300 -2.38 -10.67 12.23
CA ILE A 300 -2.52 -9.72 13.33
C ILE A 300 -1.73 -10.22 14.55
N SER A 301 -0.84 -9.40 15.10
CA SER A 301 -0.06 -9.76 16.30
C SER A 301 -0.93 -9.75 17.57
N ASP A 302 -0.45 -10.33 18.67
CA ASP A 302 -1.11 -10.22 19.98
C ASP A 302 -1.32 -8.76 20.40
N ARG A 303 -0.33 -7.89 20.12
CA ARG A 303 -0.39 -6.47 20.46
C ARG A 303 -1.47 -5.74 19.65
N ASP A 304 -1.56 -6.06 18.36
CA ASP A 304 -2.55 -5.43 17.49
C ASP A 304 -3.96 -6.00 17.76
N GLU A 305 -4.07 -7.28 18.18
CA GLU A 305 -5.33 -7.86 18.68
C GLU A 305 -5.81 -7.14 19.96
N LEU A 306 -4.93 -6.88 20.92
CA LEU A 306 -5.26 -6.08 22.12
C LEU A 306 -5.78 -4.67 21.75
N TRP A 307 -5.22 -4.07 20.70
CA TRP A 307 -5.71 -2.79 20.21
C TRP A 307 -7.09 -2.91 19.56
N ILE A 308 -7.33 -3.96 18.75
CA ILE A 308 -8.64 -4.26 18.15
C ILE A 308 -9.68 -4.48 19.25
N ASP A 309 -9.37 -5.23 20.30
CA ASP A 309 -10.27 -5.44 21.43
C ASP A 309 -10.64 -4.11 22.12
N GLY A 310 -9.67 -3.21 22.26
CA GLY A 310 -9.90 -1.85 22.75
C GLY A 310 -10.86 -1.06 21.85
N LEU A 311 -10.62 -1.06 20.54
CA LEU A 311 -11.49 -0.42 19.56
C LEU A 311 -12.91 -1.01 19.61
N MET A 312 -13.05 -2.34 19.70
CA MET A 312 -14.36 -2.99 19.75
C MET A 312 -15.14 -2.61 21.00
N LYS A 313 -14.47 -2.37 22.15
CA LYS A 313 -15.14 -1.81 23.34
C LYS A 313 -15.66 -0.39 23.10
N GLU A 314 -15.00 0.42 22.26
CA GLU A 314 -15.52 1.73 21.88
C GLU A 314 -16.72 1.63 20.91
N VAL A 315 -16.64 0.72 19.95
CA VAL A 315 -17.72 0.44 18.97
C VAL A 315 -18.97 -0.07 19.69
N PHE A 316 -18.81 -1.06 20.57
CA PHE A 316 -19.88 -1.69 21.33
C PHE A 316 -20.02 -1.13 22.75
N HIS A 317 -19.72 0.16 22.96
CA HIS A 317 -19.70 0.80 24.29
C HIS A 317 -20.99 0.63 25.13
N LYS A 318 -22.14 0.38 24.50
CA LYS A 318 -23.43 0.13 25.17
C LYS A 318 -23.50 -1.28 25.78
N GLU A 319 -22.76 -2.24 25.22
CA GLU A 319 -22.72 -3.65 25.64
C GLU A 319 -21.59 -3.92 26.65
N VAL A 320 -20.71 -2.94 26.90
CA VAL A 320 -19.59 -3.07 27.83
C VAL A 320 -20.08 -3.02 29.27
N HIS A 321 -19.77 -4.05 30.05
CA HIS A 321 -20.03 -4.13 31.49
C HIS A 321 -18.73 -4.44 32.23
N ASN A 322 -18.42 -3.69 33.30
CA ASN A 322 -17.15 -3.81 34.04
C ASN A 322 -15.90 -3.73 33.16
N ASN A 323 -15.91 -2.85 32.14
CA ASN A 323 -14.81 -2.65 31.18
C ASN A 323 -14.53 -3.87 30.27
N GLU A 324 -15.47 -4.80 30.16
CA GLU A 324 -15.39 -5.99 29.32
C GLU A 324 -16.65 -6.16 28.48
N LEU A 325 -16.50 -6.77 27.29
CA LEU A 325 -17.65 -7.26 26.53
C LEU A 325 -18.12 -8.59 27.13
N PRO A 326 -19.40 -8.96 26.96
CA PRO A 326 -19.91 -10.25 27.43
C PRO A 326 -19.06 -11.42 26.91
N LYS A 327 -18.95 -12.49 27.71
CA LYS A 327 -18.26 -13.70 27.26
C LYS A 327 -18.94 -14.23 26.01
N ASN A 328 -18.15 -14.65 25.02
CA ASN A 328 -18.61 -15.15 23.72
C ASN A 328 -19.47 -14.13 22.94
N PHE A 329 -19.26 -12.82 23.17
CA PHE A 329 -20.02 -11.75 22.51
C PHE A 329 -20.11 -11.93 20.99
N TYR A 330 -18.98 -12.19 20.32
CA TYR A 330 -18.92 -12.33 18.86
C TYR A 330 -19.56 -13.62 18.32
N ASP A 331 -19.76 -14.63 19.17
CA ASP A 331 -20.37 -15.91 18.75
C ASP A 331 -21.87 -15.73 18.44
N HIS A 332 -22.50 -14.72 19.04
CA HIS A 332 -23.93 -14.41 18.89
C HIS A 332 -24.22 -13.08 18.18
N LEU A 333 -23.18 -12.39 17.71
CA LEU A 333 -23.32 -11.07 17.10
C LEU A 333 -23.74 -11.20 15.62
N GLU A 334 -24.91 -10.67 15.29
CA GLU A 334 -25.43 -10.70 13.93
C GLU A 334 -24.73 -9.66 13.04
N PRO A 335 -24.48 -9.96 11.74
CA PRO A 335 -23.79 -9.02 10.85
C PRO A 335 -24.47 -7.67 10.70
N GLY A 336 -25.81 -7.62 10.72
CA GLY A 336 -26.56 -6.36 10.65
C GLY A 336 -26.34 -5.47 11.88
N GLU A 337 -26.31 -6.07 13.07
CA GLU A 337 -26.04 -5.38 14.34
C GLU A 337 -24.60 -4.86 14.37
N PHE A 338 -23.62 -5.68 13.98
CA PHE A 338 -22.22 -5.25 13.86
C PHE A 338 -22.08 -4.01 12.96
N MET A 339 -22.68 -4.04 11.78
CA MET A 339 -22.60 -2.91 10.83
C MET A 339 -23.25 -1.65 11.37
N GLN A 340 -24.36 -1.77 12.11
CA GLN A 340 -25.00 -0.63 12.76
C GLN A 340 -24.07 0.02 13.80
N HIS A 341 -23.45 -0.78 14.67
CA HIS A 341 -22.53 -0.26 15.69
C HIS A 341 -21.28 0.40 15.08
N VAL A 342 -20.72 -0.20 14.02
CA VAL A 342 -19.60 0.40 13.28
C VAL A 342 -20.01 1.73 12.66
N GLN A 343 -21.20 1.83 12.07
CA GLN A 343 -21.71 3.08 11.49
C GLN A 343 -21.94 4.16 12.57
N GLU A 344 -22.53 3.79 13.72
CA GLU A 344 -22.69 4.70 14.86
C GLU A 344 -21.34 5.23 15.37
N TRP A 345 -20.35 4.34 15.51
CA TRP A 345 -18.99 4.73 15.92
C TRP A 345 -18.32 5.64 14.88
N GLN A 346 -18.46 5.33 13.59
CA GLN A 346 -17.91 6.15 12.50
C GLN A 346 -18.49 7.57 12.55
N LEU A 347 -19.82 7.71 12.57
CA LEU A 347 -20.49 9.02 12.55
C LEU A 347 -20.12 9.89 13.77
N LYS A 348 -19.83 9.25 14.91
CA LYS A 348 -19.39 9.92 16.14
C LYS A 348 -17.94 10.39 16.07
N ASN A 349 -17.03 9.55 15.57
CA ASN A 349 -15.58 9.77 15.69
C ASN A 349 -14.93 10.34 14.42
N VAL A 350 -15.55 10.14 13.26
CA VAL A 350 -14.94 10.41 11.95
C VAL A 350 -15.91 11.18 11.07
N LYS A 351 -15.75 12.52 11.05
CA LYS A 351 -16.47 13.39 10.10
C LYS A 351 -15.66 13.53 8.82
N GLU A 352 -16.10 12.86 7.77
CA GLU A 352 -15.35 12.71 6.52
C GLU A 352 -14.91 14.05 5.88
N GLU A 353 -15.69 15.11 6.06
CA GLU A 353 -15.43 16.42 5.43
C GLU A 353 -14.26 17.18 6.08
N LYS A 354 -13.78 16.75 7.26
CA LYS A 354 -12.78 17.46 8.06
C LYS A 354 -11.64 16.55 8.50
N PRO A 355 -10.80 16.06 7.56
CA PRO A 355 -9.67 15.18 7.89
C PRO A 355 -8.67 15.80 8.87
N GLU A 356 -8.54 17.13 8.89
CA GLU A 356 -7.72 17.86 9.88
C GLU A 356 -8.22 17.75 11.33
N LYS A 357 -9.40 17.17 11.56
CA LYS A 357 -9.97 16.94 12.90
C LYS A 357 -9.87 15.49 13.36
N TRP A 358 -9.49 14.56 12.51
CA TRP A 358 -9.37 13.16 12.90
C TRP A 358 -8.17 12.97 13.82
N THR A 359 -8.36 12.13 14.84
CA THR A 359 -7.37 11.72 15.83
C THR A 359 -7.29 10.20 15.88
N PHE A 360 -6.14 9.65 16.25
CA PHE A 360 -5.92 8.20 16.37
C PHE A 360 -4.91 7.92 17.48
N GLY A 361 -4.88 6.67 17.97
CA GLY A 361 -3.95 6.25 19.02
C GLY A 361 -4.03 7.08 20.31
N HIS A 362 -5.21 7.63 20.62
CA HIS A 362 -5.44 8.57 21.72
C HIS A 362 -4.49 9.78 21.74
N MET A 363 -4.07 10.22 20.55
CA MET A 363 -3.24 11.41 20.37
C MET A 363 -4.07 12.63 20.05
N GLU A 364 -3.65 13.77 20.58
CA GLU A 364 -4.19 15.08 20.24
C GLU A 364 -3.23 15.79 19.28
N ARG A 365 -3.81 16.64 18.43
CA ARG A 365 -3.08 17.54 17.54
C ARG A 365 -2.72 18.81 18.30
N ASP A 366 -1.61 19.43 17.93
CA ASP A 366 -1.24 20.77 18.38
C ASP A 366 -2.04 21.87 17.65
N HIS A 367 -1.73 23.13 17.96
CA HIS A 367 -2.37 24.31 17.38
C HIS A 367 -2.10 24.47 15.86
N ASP A 368 -1.01 23.88 15.34
CA ASP A 368 -0.67 23.86 13.92
C ASP A 368 -1.28 22.65 13.19
N GLY A 369 -2.03 21.81 13.91
CA GLY A 369 -2.68 20.61 13.39
C GLY A 369 -1.75 19.40 13.27
N LYS A 370 -0.53 19.44 13.83
CA LYS A 370 0.43 18.33 13.81
C LYS A 370 0.28 17.42 15.03
N PHE A 371 0.65 16.16 14.88
CA PHE A 371 0.84 15.23 16.00
C PHE A 371 2.28 15.27 16.52
N PRO A 372 2.50 15.00 17.83
CA PRO A 372 3.84 14.96 18.39
C PRO A 372 4.70 13.83 17.79
N ASP A 373 5.86 14.17 17.23
CA ASP A 373 6.80 13.23 16.60
C ASP A 373 7.15 12.06 17.52
N LYS A 374 7.41 12.34 18.80
CA LYS A 374 7.71 11.33 19.81
C LYS A 374 6.68 10.21 19.85
N LYS A 375 5.39 10.56 19.75
CA LYS A 375 4.31 9.57 19.80
C LYS A 375 4.20 8.80 18.48
N LEU A 376 4.33 9.48 17.33
CA LEU A 376 4.33 8.84 16.01
C LEU A 376 5.49 7.86 15.85
N VAL A 377 6.72 8.30 16.14
CA VAL A 377 7.93 7.48 16.10
C VAL A 377 7.83 6.31 17.06
N ARG A 378 7.21 6.49 18.24
CA ARG A 378 6.96 5.39 19.17
C ARG A 378 6.02 4.32 18.59
N LEU A 379 4.94 4.71 17.93
CA LEU A 379 4.01 3.77 17.28
C LEU A 379 4.72 2.94 16.20
N LEU A 380 5.55 3.59 15.38
CA LEU A 380 6.35 2.94 14.34
C LEU A 380 7.39 1.98 14.95
N THR A 381 8.11 2.44 15.97
CA THR A 381 9.11 1.66 16.71
C THR A 381 8.49 0.41 17.34
N ASP A 382 7.37 0.57 18.04
CA ASP A 382 6.70 -0.56 18.67
C ASP A 382 6.21 -1.55 17.61
N ALA A 383 5.72 -1.07 16.45
CA ALA A 383 5.27 -1.96 15.37
C ALA A 383 6.43 -2.72 14.71
N THR A 384 7.59 -2.10 14.56
CA THR A 384 8.82 -2.76 14.10
C THR A 384 9.32 -3.81 15.09
N ASN A 385 9.20 -3.55 16.40
CA ASN A 385 9.58 -4.50 17.45
C ASN A 385 8.63 -5.70 17.59
N THR A 386 7.38 -5.54 17.17
CA THR A 386 6.35 -6.56 17.33
C THR A 386 6.42 -7.55 16.16
N CYS A 387 6.67 -8.83 16.46
CA CYS A 387 6.53 -9.88 15.44
C CYS A 387 5.04 -10.06 15.09
N ALA A 388 4.72 -10.10 13.82
CA ALA A 388 3.38 -10.36 13.33
C ALA A 388 2.95 -11.83 13.58
N GLY A 389 1.67 -12.11 13.37
CA GLY A 389 1.14 -13.47 13.27
C GLY A 389 1.55 -14.16 11.97
N ASP A 390 1.57 -15.49 11.95
CA ASP A 390 1.71 -16.26 10.72
C ASP A 390 0.40 -16.32 9.91
N PHE A 391 0.53 -16.64 8.62
CA PHE A 391 -0.61 -16.98 7.77
C PHE A 391 -1.17 -18.36 8.10
N GLY A 392 -2.37 -18.66 7.61
CA GLY A 392 -2.97 -19.98 7.64
C GLY A 392 -4.07 -20.13 8.70
N ALA A 393 -4.60 -21.35 8.79
CA ALA A 393 -5.75 -21.68 9.60
C ALA A 393 -5.58 -21.36 11.10
N ARG A 394 -6.70 -21.11 11.78
CA ARG A 394 -6.82 -20.97 13.26
C ARG A 394 -5.91 -19.91 13.87
N ASN A 395 -5.73 -18.80 13.18
CA ASN A 395 -4.94 -17.67 13.66
C ASN A 395 -5.63 -16.32 13.49
N THR A 396 -6.91 -16.26 13.11
CA THR A 396 -7.65 -14.99 12.98
C THR A 396 -8.28 -14.59 14.33
N PRO A 397 -8.09 -13.35 14.82
CA PRO A 397 -8.70 -12.85 16.06
C PRO A 397 -10.22 -13.03 16.14
N VAL A 398 -10.73 -13.30 17.34
CA VAL A 398 -12.17 -13.52 17.60
C VAL A 398 -13.00 -12.29 17.27
N ALA A 399 -12.45 -11.10 17.54
CA ALA A 399 -13.08 -9.82 17.23
C ALA A 399 -13.40 -9.61 15.74
N LEU A 400 -12.78 -10.39 14.84
CA LEU A 400 -13.00 -10.31 13.39
C LEU A 400 -13.98 -11.36 12.86
N ARG A 401 -14.59 -12.19 13.72
CA ARG A 401 -15.53 -13.25 13.32
C ARG A 401 -16.60 -12.78 12.32
N VAL A 402 -17.28 -11.68 12.64
CA VAL A 402 -18.34 -11.12 11.78
C VAL A 402 -17.79 -10.60 10.45
N ILE A 403 -16.59 -10.01 10.44
CA ILE A 403 -15.92 -9.53 9.22
C ILE A 403 -15.59 -10.70 8.29
N GLU A 404 -15.09 -11.81 8.85
CA GLU A 404 -14.82 -13.04 8.09
C GLU A 404 -16.10 -13.63 7.50
N MET A 405 -17.18 -13.72 8.29
CA MET A 405 -18.49 -14.19 7.82
C MET A 405 -19.02 -13.35 6.66
N LEU A 406 -18.96 -12.01 6.78
CA LEU A 406 -19.34 -11.09 5.71
C LEU A 406 -18.48 -11.27 4.46
N GLY A 407 -17.18 -11.54 4.63
CA GLY A 407 -16.28 -11.85 3.52
C GLY A 407 -16.66 -13.13 2.79
N ILE A 408 -16.90 -14.21 3.51
CA ILE A 408 -17.34 -15.49 2.93
C ILE A 408 -18.63 -15.29 2.14
N LYS A 409 -19.62 -14.62 2.74
CA LYS A 409 -20.89 -14.31 2.06
C LYS A 409 -20.67 -13.47 0.80
N GLN A 410 -19.85 -12.43 0.87
CA GLN A 410 -19.54 -11.60 -0.29
C GLN A 410 -18.88 -12.40 -1.43
N GLY A 411 -17.99 -13.34 -1.12
CA GLY A 411 -17.39 -14.22 -2.12
C GLY A 411 -18.43 -15.12 -2.82
N ARG A 412 -19.45 -15.56 -2.08
CA ARG A 412 -20.59 -16.33 -2.62
C ARG A 412 -21.51 -15.47 -3.48
N ASP A 413 -21.87 -14.27 -3.01
CA ASP A 413 -22.74 -13.33 -3.71
C ASP A 413 -22.10 -12.93 -5.06
N TRP A 414 -20.79 -12.69 -5.06
CA TRP A 414 -20.03 -12.41 -6.29
C TRP A 414 -19.76 -13.65 -7.14
N GLY A 415 -20.12 -14.85 -6.68
CA GLY A 415 -19.91 -16.11 -7.39
C GLY A 415 -18.45 -16.34 -7.75
N LEU A 416 -17.54 -16.21 -6.78
CA LEU A 416 -16.10 -16.44 -7.02
C LEU A 416 -15.80 -17.91 -7.30
N ALA A 417 -14.64 -18.15 -7.91
CA ALA A 417 -14.14 -19.49 -8.20
C ALA A 417 -13.88 -20.29 -6.91
N SER A 418 -13.77 -21.62 -7.03
CA SER A 418 -13.20 -22.45 -5.97
C SER A 418 -11.70 -22.21 -5.82
N LEU A 419 -11.12 -22.65 -4.68
CA LEU A 419 -9.67 -22.60 -4.47
C LEU A 419 -8.92 -23.34 -5.60
N ASN A 420 -9.38 -24.52 -6.01
CA ASN A 420 -8.71 -25.29 -7.07
C ASN A 420 -8.82 -24.66 -8.45
N GLU A 421 -9.96 -24.05 -8.80
CA GLU A 421 -10.08 -23.30 -10.06
C GLU A 421 -9.12 -22.11 -10.10
N PHE A 422 -8.97 -21.41 -8.98
CA PHE A 422 -8.03 -20.30 -8.86
C PHE A 422 -6.56 -20.76 -8.90
N ARG A 423 -6.22 -21.87 -8.24
CA ARG A 423 -4.89 -22.49 -8.35
C ARG A 423 -4.56 -22.89 -9.78
N LYS A 424 -5.52 -23.52 -10.48
CA LYS A 424 -5.35 -23.91 -11.88
C LYS A 424 -5.13 -22.72 -12.80
N PHE A 425 -5.79 -21.58 -12.54
CA PHE A 425 -5.58 -20.35 -13.29
C PHE A 425 -4.11 -19.88 -13.25
N PHE A 426 -3.45 -20.01 -12.09
CA PHE A 426 -2.01 -19.74 -11.93
C PHE A 426 -1.10 -20.91 -12.33
N GLY A 427 -1.64 -21.98 -12.91
CA GLY A 427 -0.85 -23.18 -13.26
C GLY A 427 -0.35 -23.98 -12.05
N LEU A 428 -0.88 -23.71 -10.86
CA LEU A 428 -0.55 -24.46 -9.65
C LEU A 428 -1.25 -25.83 -9.64
N LYS A 429 -0.65 -26.81 -8.95
CA LYS A 429 -1.24 -28.13 -8.75
C LYS A 429 -2.57 -27.97 -7.97
N GLU A 430 -3.66 -28.44 -8.56
CA GLU A 430 -4.94 -28.62 -7.85
C GLU A 430 -4.79 -29.62 -6.70
N PHE A 431 -5.37 -29.30 -5.55
CA PHE A 431 -5.38 -30.19 -4.40
C PHE A 431 -6.29 -31.38 -4.61
N LYS A 432 -5.80 -32.58 -4.29
CA LYS A 432 -6.54 -33.85 -4.45
C LYS A 432 -6.99 -34.45 -3.10
N SER A 433 -6.51 -33.93 -1.98
CA SER A 433 -7.00 -34.23 -0.63
C SER A 433 -6.94 -32.99 0.27
N PHE A 434 -7.60 -33.04 1.44
CA PHE A 434 -7.60 -31.92 2.39
C PHE A 434 -6.25 -31.73 3.09
N GLU A 435 -5.49 -32.82 3.25
CA GLU A 435 -4.13 -32.81 3.79
C GLU A 435 -3.17 -32.04 2.89
N GLU A 436 -3.41 -32.00 1.57
CA GLU A 436 -2.61 -31.17 0.67
C GLU A 436 -2.90 -29.68 0.84
N ILE A 437 -4.11 -29.30 1.28
CA ILE A 437 -4.45 -27.90 1.62
C ILE A 437 -3.75 -27.51 2.93
N ASN A 438 -3.91 -28.35 3.96
CA ASN A 438 -3.29 -28.15 5.25
C ASN A 438 -2.93 -29.51 5.90
N PRO A 439 -1.65 -29.74 6.24
CA PRO A 439 -1.22 -31.02 6.82
C PRO A 439 -1.61 -31.18 8.30
N ASP A 440 -2.08 -30.14 9.00
CA ASP A 440 -2.60 -30.26 10.36
C ASP A 440 -3.85 -31.15 10.37
N PRO A 441 -3.85 -32.29 11.09
CA PRO A 441 -4.98 -33.22 11.10
C PRO A 441 -6.30 -32.61 11.58
N GLY A 442 -6.23 -31.63 12.50
CA GLY A 442 -7.41 -30.96 13.01
C GLY A 442 -8.03 -29.98 12.00
N VAL A 443 -7.21 -29.35 11.16
CA VAL A 443 -7.67 -28.47 10.07
C VAL A 443 -8.15 -29.28 8.88
N SER A 444 -7.43 -30.33 8.47
CA SER A 444 -7.84 -31.16 7.33
C SER A 444 -9.15 -31.92 7.60
N GLU A 445 -9.37 -32.38 8.83
CA GLU A 445 -10.64 -33.01 9.22
C GLU A 445 -11.79 -31.98 9.30
N ALA A 446 -11.52 -30.77 9.78
CA ALA A 446 -12.51 -29.69 9.75
C ALA A 446 -12.90 -29.33 8.30
N LEU A 447 -11.92 -29.24 7.40
CA LEU A 447 -12.18 -29.03 5.97
C LEU A 447 -13.01 -30.17 5.38
N ARG A 448 -12.75 -31.43 5.76
CA ARG A 448 -13.51 -32.61 5.31
C ARG A 448 -14.94 -32.61 5.81
N ALA A 449 -15.16 -32.18 7.06
CA ALA A 449 -16.49 -32.08 7.65
C ALA A 449 -17.33 -30.98 6.99
N LEU A 450 -16.70 -29.85 6.64
CA LEU A 450 -17.34 -28.71 6.00
C LEU A 450 -17.54 -28.94 4.48
N TYR A 451 -16.50 -29.40 3.80
CA TYR A 451 -16.47 -29.56 2.36
C TYR A 451 -16.29 -31.03 2.03
N SER A 452 -17.25 -31.64 1.35
CA SER A 452 -17.20 -33.08 0.99
C SER A 452 -16.07 -33.47 0.04
N HIS A 453 -15.49 -32.50 -0.68
CA HIS A 453 -14.36 -32.70 -1.60
C HIS A 453 -13.50 -31.42 -1.70
N PRO A 454 -12.16 -31.50 -1.88
CA PRO A 454 -11.28 -30.32 -1.97
C PRO A 454 -11.67 -29.29 -3.04
N ASP A 455 -12.18 -29.76 -4.18
CA ASP A 455 -12.69 -28.86 -5.24
C ASP A 455 -13.93 -28.04 -4.84
N ASN A 456 -14.61 -28.39 -3.74
CA ASN A 456 -15.76 -27.64 -3.24
C ASN A 456 -15.33 -26.55 -2.24
N VAL A 457 -14.04 -26.49 -1.88
CA VAL A 457 -13.52 -25.46 -0.98
C VAL A 457 -13.56 -24.11 -1.70
N GLU A 458 -14.31 -23.18 -1.12
CA GLU A 458 -14.47 -21.81 -1.61
C GLU A 458 -13.13 -21.07 -1.61
N LEU A 459 -12.97 -20.07 -2.49
CA LEU A 459 -11.72 -19.33 -2.60
C LEU A 459 -11.30 -18.72 -1.26
N TYR A 460 -12.17 -17.93 -0.62
CA TYR A 460 -11.75 -17.15 0.55
C TYR A 460 -11.39 -18.02 1.77
N PRO A 461 -12.26 -18.92 2.27
CA PRO A 461 -11.89 -19.89 3.29
C PRO A 461 -10.67 -20.74 2.92
N GLY A 462 -10.56 -21.14 1.66
CA GLY A 462 -9.45 -21.93 1.15
C GLY A 462 -8.11 -21.21 1.23
N LEU A 463 -8.05 -19.95 0.81
CA LEU A 463 -6.85 -19.12 0.91
C LEU A 463 -6.40 -18.94 2.36
N MET A 464 -7.35 -18.75 3.28
CA MET A 464 -7.05 -18.56 4.70
C MET A 464 -6.69 -19.86 5.42
N SER A 465 -7.12 -21.01 4.88
CA SER A 465 -6.86 -22.34 5.46
C SER A 465 -5.62 -23.02 4.91
N GLU A 466 -5.14 -22.61 3.73
CA GLU A 466 -3.91 -23.14 3.13
C GLU A 466 -2.74 -22.96 4.09
N SER A 467 -1.96 -24.02 4.27
CA SER A 467 -0.86 -24.02 5.24
C SER A 467 0.20 -22.96 4.95
N THR A 468 0.75 -22.39 6.02
CA THR A 468 1.86 -21.45 6.01
C THR A 468 3.06 -22.07 5.29
N LYS A 469 3.67 -21.32 4.36
CA LYS A 469 4.92 -21.78 3.73
C LYS A 469 6.07 -21.73 4.71
N GLU A 470 6.96 -22.71 4.60
CA GLU A 470 8.26 -22.65 5.27
C GLU A 470 9.09 -21.47 4.76
N VAL A 471 9.94 -20.92 5.63
CA VAL A 471 10.85 -19.82 5.27
C VAL A 471 11.86 -20.30 4.23
N GLN A 472 11.95 -19.59 3.10
CA GLN A 472 12.94 -19.83 2.07
C GLN A 472 13.82 -18.59 1.89
N SER A 473 15.12 -18.80 1.76
CA SER A 473 16.15 -17.75 1.93
C SER A 473 17.16 -17.81 0.77
N PRO A 474 16.88 -17.22 -0.40
CA PRO A 474 15.73 -16.37 -0.73
C PRO A 474 14.50 -17.17 -1.19
N GLY A 475 13.36 -16.50 -1.31
CA GLY A 475 12.17 -16.97 -2.03
C GLY A 475 10.86 -16.91 -1.25
N ALA A 476 10.89 -16.99 0.09
CA ALA A 476 9.68 -16.94 0.90
C ALA A 476 9.97 -16.37 2.29
N GLY A 477 9.76 -15.06 2.44
CA GLY A 477 9.89 -14.33 3.71
C GLY A 477 8.55 -13.89 4.28
N LEU A 478 7.53 -13.67 3.45
CA LEU A 478 6.14 -13.43 3.92
C LEU A 478 5.42 -14.73 4.31
N CYS A 479 5.87 -15.87 3.78
CA CYS A 479 5.36 -17.19 4.15
C CYS A 479 3.82 -17.40 4.10
N PRO A 480 3.04 -16.82 3.15
CA PRO A 480 1.63 -17.18 3.05
C PRO A 480 1.47 -18.57 2.41
N GLY A 481 0.25 -19.06 2.22
CA GLY A 481 0.00 -20.24 1.38
C GLY A 481 0.57 -20.08 -0.05
N PHE A 482 0.77 -21.20 -0.77
CA PHE A 482 1.31 -21.15 -2.13
C PHE A 482 0.40 -20.37 -3.09
N THR A 483 -0.92 -20.48 -2.92
CA THR A 483 -1.87 -19.77 -3.78
C THR A 483 -1.76 -18.26 -3.59
N ILE A 484 -1.73 -17.77 -2.34
CA ILE A 484 -1.53 -16.34 -2.03
C ILE A 484 -0.15 -15.89 -2.55
N SER A 485 0.91 -16.67 -2.31
CA SER A 485 2.28 -16.32 -2.72
C SER A 485 2.37 -16.02 -4.23
N GLU A 486 1.80 -16.88 -5.05
CA GLU A 486 1.85 -16.72 -6.52
C GLU A 486 1.01 -15.53 -6.96
N ALA A 487 -0.21 -15.42 -6.43
CA ALA A 487 -1.14 -14.35 -6.79
C ALA A 487 -0.55 -12.96 -6.48
N ILE A 488 -0.02 -12.73 -5.27
CA ILE A 488 0.48 -11.40 -4.87
C ILE A 488 1.67 -10.96 -5.72
N LEU A 489 2.54 -11.89 -6.16
CA LEU A 489 3.67 -11.55 -7.01
C LEU A 489 3.20 -11.15 -8.41
N ALA A 490 2.22 -11.86 -8.97
CA ALA A 490 1.61 -11.51 -10.25
C ALA A 490 0.92 -10.13 -10.21
N ASP A 491 0.19 -9.84 -9.13
CA ASP A 491 -0.49 -8.56 -8.93
C ASP A 491 0.48 -7.40 -8.72
N ALA A 492 1.52 -7.57 -7.90
CA ALA A 492 2.56 -6.56 -7.72
C ALA A 492 3.24 -6.19 -9.04
N VAL A 493 3.49 -7.18 -9.91
CA VAL A 493 4.00 -6.94 -11.27
C VAL A 493 2.98 -6.17 -12.10
N ALA A 494 1.71 -6.56 -12.09
CA ALA A 494 0.65 -5.89 -12.87
C ALA A 494 0.43 -4.44 -12.44
N LEU A 495 0.35 -4.16 -11.14
CA LEU A 495 0.15 -2.83 -10.55
C LEU A 495 1.24 -1.85 -10.98
N VAL A 496 2.52 -2.26 -10.91
CA VAL A 496 3.65 -1.38 -11.23
C VAL A 496 3.90 -1.32 -12.73
N ARG A 497 3.94 -2.47 -13.41
CA ARG A 497 4.28 -2.54 -14.83
C ARG A 497 3.17 -1.97 -15.71
N GLY A 498 1.92 -2.13 -15.30
CA GLY A 498 0.74 -1.58 -15.97
C GLY A 498 0.63 -0.07 -15.85
N ASP A 499 1.24 0.55 -14.83
CA ASP A 499 1.12 1.99 -14.59
C ASP A 499 2.08 2.80 -15.48
N ARG A 500 1.51 3.71 -16.27
CA ARG A 500 2.27 4.60 -17.15
C ARG A 500 3.22 5.52 -16.39
N PHE A 501 2.84 6.02 -15.22
CA PHE A 501 3.66 6.97 -14.45
C PHE A 501 4.82 6.29 -13.72
N TYR A 502 4.78 4.96 -13.55
CA TYR A 502 5.91 4.18 -13.01
C TYR A 502 6.79 3.56 -14.09
N THR A 503 6.41 3.66 -15.37
CA THR A 503 7.13 3.01 -16.46
C THR A 503 7.47 3.94 -17.62
N ILE A 504 6.48 4.49 -18.32
CA ILE A 504 6.66 5.25 -19.56
C ILE A 504 6.97 6.73 -19.27
N GLU A 505 6.27 7.33 -18.31
CA GLU A 505 6.40 8.75 -17.96
C GLU A 505 7.25 8.97 -16.70
N TYR A 506 7.93 7.91 -16.23
CA TYR A 506 8.85 7.99 -15.11
C TYR A 506 10.20 8.59 -15.56
N GLY A 507 10.39 9.89 -15.32
CA GLY A 507 11.64 10.57 -15.62
C GLY A 507 11.67 12.04 -15.21
N PRO A 508 12.83 12.72 -15.38
CA PRO A 508 13.03 14.11 -14.92
C PRO A 508 12.03 15.11 -15.51
N GLN A 509 11.52 14.89 -16.72
CA GLN A 509 10.51 15.78 -17.31
C GLN A 509 9.20 15.79 -16.49
N GLY A 510 8.73 14.62 -16.04
CA GLY A 510 7.54 14.51 -15.19
C GLY A 510 7.83 14.94 -13.76
N LEU A 511 8.94 14.45 -13.21
CA LEU A 511 9.27 14.49 -11.78
C LEU A 511 10.14 15.68 -11.36
N THR A 512 10.70 16.48 -12.28
CA THR A 512 11.89 17.35 -12.10
C THR A 512 13.18 16.55 -11.87
N SER A 513 14.33 17.17 -12.08
CA SER A 513 15.63 16.58 -11.80
C SER A 513 15.80 16.32 -10.30
N PHE A 514 15.36 17.25 -9.45
CA PHE A 514 15.32 17.07 -7.99
C PHE A 514 14.47 15.85 -7.60
N GLY A 515 13.22 15.79 -8.06
CA GLY A 515 12.32 14.70 -7.72
C GLY A 515 12.81 13.35 -8.21
N PHE A 516 13.40 13.29 -9.42
CA PHE A 516 13.99 12.06 -9.94
C PHE A 516 15.19 11.58 -9.11
N GLN A 517 16.02 12.49 -8.60
CA GLN A 517 17.15 12.17 -7.72
C GLN A 517 16.71 11.80 -6.29
N GLU A 518 15.72 12.49 -5.72
CA GLU A 518 15.18 12.14 -4.39
C GLU A 518 14.61 10.71 -4.39
N LEU A 519 14.14 10.22 -5.54
CA LEU A 519 13.67 8.85 -5.73
C LEU A 519 14.75 7.83 -6.09
N ASP A 520 16.01 8.24 -6.32
CA ASP A 520 17.05 7.32 -6.76
C ASP A 520 17.44 6.31 -5.67
N SER A 521 17.50 5.02 -6.03
CA SER A 521 17.77 3.94 -5.09
C SER A 521 19.26 3.64 -5.03
N ASN A 522 19.86 3.88 -3.88
CA ASN A 522 21.26 3.54 -3.63
C ASN A 522 21.37 2.11 -3.10
N LYS A 523 21.92 1.19 -3.90
CA LYS A 523 22.11 -0.22 -3.54
C LYS A 523 23.05 -0.43 -2.35
N ASP A 524 23.91 0.53 -2.08
CA ASP A 524 24.86 0.51 -0.96
C ASP A 524 24.19 0.83 0.38
N VAL A 525 22.97 1.38 0.36
CA VAL A 525 22.20 1.73 1.56
C VAL A 525 20.96 0.85 1.60
N ALA A 526 20.77 0.09 2.68
CA ALA A 526 19.65 -0.82 2.84
C ALA A 526 19.46 -1.86 1.71
N GLY A 527 20.49 -2.12 0.88
CA GLY A 527 20.37 -2.98 -0.30
C GLY A 527 19.45 -2.40 -1.39
N GLY A 528 19.28 -1.07 -1.43
CA GLY A 528 18.38 -0.35 -2.33
C GLY A 528 17.01 0.01 -1.74
N GLY A 529 16.73 -0.40 -0.49
CA GLY A 529 15.53 0.03 0.24
C GLY A 529 15.47 1.55 0.40
N GLN A 530 14.27 2.12 0.46
CA GLN A 530 14.04 3.57 0.53
C GLN A 530 13.13 3.99 1.69
N MET A 531 12.70 3.07 2.55
CA MET A 531 11.88 3.43 3.72
C MET A 531 12.56 4.46 4.63
N TYR A 532 13.89 4.43 4.72
CA TYR A 532 14.64 5.43 5.50
C TYR A 532 14.43 6.86 4.99
N LYS A 533 14.28 7.07 3.67
CA LYS A 533 14.01 8.41 3.10
C LYS A 533 12.69 8.95 3.61
N LEU A 534 11.65 8.13 3.63
CA LEU A 534 10.35 8.51 4.19
C LEU A 534 10.46 8.90 5.66
N LEU A 535 11.03 8.01 6.48
CA LEU A 535 11.05 8.16 7.93
C LEU A 535 11.95 9.30 8.40
N MET A 536 13.15 9.44 7.81
CA MET A 536 14.10 10.49 8.19
C MET A 536 13.67 11.88 7.73
N ARG A 537 12.97 11.99 6.59
CA ARG A 537 12.40 13.27 6.12
C ARG A 537 11.16 13.68 6.93
N ALA A 538 10.32 12.70 7.30
CA ALA A 538 9.11 12.97 8.08
C ALA A 538 9.37 13.29 9.56
N PHE A 539 10.46 12.75 10.12
CA PHE A 539 10.84 12.85 11.53
C PHE A 539 12.33 13.22 11.66
N PRO A 540 12.73 14.44 11.26
CA PRO A 540 14.12 14.88 11.38
C PRO A 540 14.59 14.80 12.84
N GLY A 541 15.84 14.37 13.06
CA GLY A 541 16.43 14.24 14.39
C GLY A 541 16.02 12.99 15.20
N TRP A 542 15.16 12.11 14.67
CA TRP A 542 14.71 10.90 15.41
C TRP A 542 15.42 9.60 15.03
N TYR A 543 15.92 9.49 13.81
CA TYR A 543 16.54 8.27 13.29
C TYR A 543 18.00 8.51 12.94
N ARG A 544 18.90 7.73 13.56
CA ARG A 544 20.32 7.70 13.18
C ARG A 544 20.46 7.12 11.77
N SER A 545 21.49 7.54 11.03
CA SER A 545 21.75 7.08 9.65
C SER A 545 21.90 5.55 9.55
N ASN A 546 22.39 4.89 10.59
CA ASN A 546 22.56 3.45 10.68
C ASN A 546 21.44 2.71 11.46
N SER A 547 20.28 3.34 11.66
CA SER A 547 19.17 2.75 12.43
C SER A 547 18.48 1.62 11.67
N VAL A 548 18.40 0.42 12.28
CA VAL A 548 17.61 -0.69 11.71
C VAL A 548 16.12 -0.39 11.62
N TYR A 549 15.61 0.50 12.47
CA TYR A 549 14.22 0.97 12.46
C TYR A 549 13.90 1.90 11.29
N ALA A 550 14.91 2.40 10.58
CA ALA A 550 14.73 3.16 9.35
C ALA A 550 15.10 2.34 8.11
N LEU A 551 16.19 1.58 8.18
CA LEU A 551 16.75 0.86 7.05
C LEU A 551 16.05 -0.47 6.73
N TYR A 552 15.58 -1.20 7.75
CA TYR A 552 14.98 -2.53 7.59
C TYR A 552 13.74 -2.75 8.48
N PRO A 553 12.76 -1.83 8.51
CA PRO A 553 11.78 -1.82 9.58
C PRO A 553 10.65 -2.85 9.42
N PHE A 554 10.63 -3.60 8.31
CA PHE A 554 9.65 -4.65 8.04
C PHE A 554 10.04 -6.00 8.64
N THR A 555 11.26 -6.17 9.10
CA THR A 555 11.70 -7.34 9.87
C THR A 555 12.03 -6.88 11.29
N THR A 556 11.77 -7.71 12.30
CA THR A 556 12.08 -7.33 13.69
C THR A 556 13.58 -6.99 13.84
N PRO A 557 13.95 -5.98 14.67
CA PRO A 557 15.34 -5.56 14.81
C PRO A 557 16.28 -6.71 15.16
N GLN A 558 15.89 -7.59 16.09
CA GLN A 558 16.70 -8.74 16.47
C GLN A 558 16.98 -9.67 15.28
N LYS A 559 15.97 -9.99 14.46
CA LYS A 559 16.17 -10.84 13.28
C LYS A 559 17.08 -10.15 12.26
N THR A 560 16.89 -8.85 12.04
CA THR A 560 17.73 -8.05 11.14
C THR A 560 19.20 -8.06 11.61
N MET A 561 19.45 -7.82 12.90
CA MET A 561 20.80 -7.85 13.46
C MET A 561 21.44 -9.22 13.27
N ASN A 562 20.75 -10.31 13.63
CA ASN A 562 21.28 -11.67 13.44
C ASN A 562 21.64 -11.96 11.98
N VAL A 563 20.82 -11.53 11.02
CA VAL A 563 21.10 -11.71 9.59
C VAL A 563 22.39 -11.00 9.19
N PHE A 564 22.58 -9.76 9.63
CA PHE A 564 23.74 -8.96 9.21
C PHE A 564 25.00 -9.20 10.04
N GLU A 565 24.90 -9.73 11.26
CA GLU A 565 26.04 -10.28 12.01
C GLU A 565 26.68 -11.46 11.25
N GLU A 566 25.86 -12.33 10.67
CA GLU A 566 26.34 -13.50 9.93
C GLU A 566 26.93 -13.13 8.55
N ARG A 567 26.48 -12.04 7.93
CA ARG A 567 26.68 -11.78 6.50
C ARG A 567 27.46 -10.51 6.18
N GLY A 568 27.58 -9.61 7.15
CA GLY A 568 27.91 -8.22 6.90
C GLY A 568 26.75 -7.47 6.22
N THR A 569 26.73 -6.16 6.43
CA THR A 569 25.83 -5.24 5.75
C THR A 569 26.37 -4.83 4.38
N PRO A 570 25.52 -4.30 3.49
CA PRO A 570 25.99 -3.53 2.35
C PRO A 570 27.02 -2.48 2.79
N ASN A 571 28.19 -2.47 2.15
CA ASN A 571 29.33 -1.60 2.44
C ASN A 571 29.82 -1.56 3.91
N GLY A 572 29.52 -2.58 4.71
CA GLY A 572 30.04 -2.68 6.08
C GLY A 572 29.48 -1.62 7.05
N ILE A 573 28.30 -1.05 6.75
CA ILE A 573 27.58 -0.17 7.67
C ILE A 573 27.30 -0.90 8.99
N GLU A 574 27.86 -0.40 10.10
CA GLU A 574 27.56 -0.93 11.43
C GLU A 574 26.14 -0.51 11.84
N LEU A 575 25.21 -1.48 11.91
CA LEU A 575 23.82 -1.21 12.24
C LEU A 575 23.63 -0.96 13.74
N SER A 576 22.71 -0.06 14.06
CA SER A 576 22.26 0.21 15.42
C SER A 576 20.82 -0.27 15.63
N ASP A 577 20.64 -1.14 16.61
CA ASP A 577 19.35 -1.62 17.12
C ASP A 577 18.78 -0.76 18.27
N LYS A 578 19.47 0.34 18.61
CA LYS A 578 18.96 1.35 19.55
C LYS A 578 17.66 1.93 19.00
N ALA A 579 16.63 1.90 19.86
CA ALA A 579 15.33 2.49 19.56
C ALA A 579 15.50 3.98 19.17
N PRO A 580 14.69 4.49 18.22
CA PRO A 580 14.69 5.89 17.84
C PRO A 580 14.49 6.81 19.04
N GLU A 581 15.37 7.81 19.16
CA GLU A 581 15.36 8.83 20.20
C GLU A 581 15.71 10.16 19.55
N HIS A 582 15.11 11.26 20.03
CA HIS A 582 15.41 12.57 19.47
C HIS A 582 16.81 13.02 19.90
N PHE A 583 17.69 13.19 18.93
CA PHE A 583 18.95 13.89 19.11
C PHE A 583 18.80 15.29 18.51
N PRO A 584 19.09 16.36 19.27
CA PRO A 584 18.95 17.71 18.75
C PRO A 584 19.85 17.92 17.55
N ASP A 585 19.33 18.55 16.50
CA ASP A 585 20.13 19.03 15.38
C ASP A 585 21.28 19.92 15.91
N PRO A 586 22.46 19.92 15.25
CA PRO A 586 23.44 20.97 15.48
C PRO A 586 22.78 22.35 15.28
N LEU A 587 23.08 23.30 16.18
CA LEU A 587 22.44 24.62 16.23
C LEU A 587 22.40 25.33 14.85
N PRO A 588 21.32 26.07 14.52
CA PRO A 588 21.22 26.84 13.28
C PRO A 588 22.28 27.95 13.28
N GLY A 589 23.30 27.82 12.43
CA GLY A 589 24.47 28.71 12.41
C GLY A 589 25.68 28.13 11.66
N ALA A 590 25.68 26.82 11.39
CA ALA A 590 26.56 26.23 10.39
C ALA A 590 26.02 26.54 8.99
N VAL A 591 26.65 27.53 8.35
CA VAL A 591 26.64 27.94 6.93
C VAL A 591 25.91 26.99 5.96
N HIS A 592 25.04 27.55 5.11
CA HIS A 592 24.56 26.95 3.85
C HIS A 592 25.69 26.16 3.18
N MET A 593 25.69 24.83 3.34
CA MET A 593 26.55 23.97 2.55
C MET A 593 25.89 23.77 1.17
N PRO A 594 26.67 23.67 0.08
CA PRO A 594 26.13 23.43 -1.25
C PRO A 594 25.26 22.16 -1.27
N GLN A 595 24.24 22.14 -2.13
CA GLN A 595 23.28 21.03 -2.34
C GLN A 595 23.87 19.62 -2.57
N GLN A 596 25.20 19.46 -2.58
CA GLN A 596 25.90 18.17 -2.61
C GLN A 596 26.17 17.56 -1.21
N PHE A 597 25.78 18.21 -0.11
CA PHE A 597 26.13 17.77 1.26
C PHE A 597 24.95 17.40 2.17
N ASN A 598 23.71 17.33 1.65
CA ASN A 598 22.51 16.98 2.42
C ASN A 598 22.12 15.49 2.37
N ASP A 599 23.02 14.62 1.92
CA ASP A 599 22.83 13.18 2.02
C ASP A 599 23.26 12.69 3.43
N PRO A 600 22.34 12.22 4.29
CA PRO A 600 22.72 11.58 5.55
C PRO A 600 23.58 10.31 5.37
N CYS A 601 23.80 9.85 4.12
CA CYS A 601 24.65 8.70 3.78
C CYS A 601 26.11 9.07 3.43
N MET A 602 26.50 10.35 3.37
CA MET A 602 27.86 10.75 2.95
C MET A 602 28.95 10.73 4.03
N TYR A 603 28.65 10.21 5.24
CA TYR A 603 29.66 9.97 6.27
C TYR A 603 30.01 8.48 6.38
N ILE A 604 30.79 7.98 5.41
CA ILE A 604 31.55 6.74 5.55
C ILE A 604 33.03 7.13 5.35
N PRO A 605 33.90 6.99 6.37
CA PRO A 605 35.32 7.23 6.17
C PRO A 605 35.90 6.14 5.25
N LEU A 606 36.73 6.56 4.29
CA LEU A 606 37.52 5.72 3.38
C LEU A 606 38.34 4.64 4.10
#